data_AF-A0A3D0XNN4-F1
#
_entry.id   AF-A0A3D0XNN4-F1
#
_cell.length_a   1.000
_cell.length_b   1.000
_cell.length_c   1.000
_cell.angle_alpha   90.00
_cell.angle_beta   90.00
_cell.angle_gamma   90.00
#
_symmetry.space_group_name_H-M   'P 1'
#
loop_
_entity.id
_entity.type
_entity.pdbx_description
1 polymer ?
#
loop_
_entity_poly.entity_id
_entity_poly.type
_entity_poly.pdbx_seq_one_letter_code
_entity_poly.pdbx_strand_id
1 'polypeptide(L)'
;GKSVLTIGVDVLPNLPKDATDRNRTSPFAFTGNKFEFRMLGSTVSIGCPNMILNTIVADVLCKYADRLEKAKNFDYELEHLIRHAYRDHKRIVFNGDGYTEGWVKEAEKRGLLNLATTADCMPLYKKEENIKLFEKYGVLSRMEVCSRCEIQMENYNKQQHIEALTMEDMIQKQIFPAMCSYMKMLSEEISLKKQIGAEISYEVEETLLKKLSSLSVKLFHELEALKKAVSGEQKITDVEKLCRYCADVLLVQMEKTRAVADQIEPLVGKTYWPYPCYGDLLFSVN
;
A
#
# COMPACT_ATOMS: atom_id res chain seq x y z
N GLY A 1 49.46 -41.60 23.77
CA GLY A 1 49.00 -40.41 24.50
C GLY A 1 47.90 -39.76 23.70
N LYS A 2 46.74 -39.51 24.30
CA LYS A 2 45.70 -38.68 23.68
C LYS A 2 46.05 -37.21 23.94
N SER A 3 46.07 -36.41 22.90
CA SER A 3 46.04 -34.96 23.02
C SER A 3 45.22 -34.38 21.89
N VAL A 4 44.02 -33.88 22.24
CA VAL A 4 43.32 -32.87 21.46
C VAL A 4 43.45 -31.59 22.27
N LEU A 5 44.08 -30.58 21.68
CA LEU A 5 44.12 -29.23 22.23
C LEU A 5 43.57 -28.30 21.15
N THR A 6 42.27 -28.08 21.21
CA THR A 6 41.57 -27.14 20.34
C THR A 6 41.18 -25.94 21.19
N ILE A 7 41.98 -24.88 21.12
CA ILE A 7 41.65 -23.58 21.73
C ILE A 7 41.33 -22.64 20.58
N GLY A 8 40.07 -22.65 20.16
CA GLY A 8 39.60 -21.83 19.04
C GLY A 8 38.18 -22.14 18.62
N VAL A 9 37.27 -22.33 19.58
CA VAL A 9 35.80 -22.37 19.43
C VAL A 9 35.30 -22.78 18.03
N ASP A 10 35.37 -24.08 17.69
CA ASP A 10 34.80 -24.66 16.46
C ASP A 10 33.25 -24.78 16.49
N VAL A 11 32.62 -24.29 17.55
CA VAL A 11 31.16 -24.41 17.73
C VAL A 11 30.57 -23.03 17.58
N LEU A 12 29.95 -22.79 16.41
CA LEU A 12 28.95 -21.74 16.26
C LEU A 12 27.99 -21.89 17.46
N PRO A 13 27.91 -20.91 18.38
CA PRO A 13 27.04 -21.03 19.54
C PRO A 13 25.64 -21.35 19.04
N ASN A 14 24.90 -22.18 19.77
CA ASN A 14 23.52 -22.50 19.44
C ASN A 14 22.73 -21.19 19.36
N LEU A 15 22.57 -20.65 18.16
CA LEU A 15 21.80 -19.47 17.92
C LEU A 15 20.35 -19.87 18.17
N PRO A 16 19.60 -19.13 19.01
CA PRO A 16 18.19 -19.42 19.23
C PRO A 16 17.48 -19.38 17.87
N LYS A 17 17.00 -20.55 17.43
CA LYS A 17 16.24 -20.70 16.20
C LYS A 17 14.79 -20.41 16.56
N ASP A 18 14.35 -19.19 16.30
CA ASP A 18 12.93 -18.89 16.35
C ASP A 18 12.27 -19.59 15.15
N ALA A 19 11.66 -20.74 15.40
CA ALA A 19 10.89 -21.49 14.42
C ALA A 19 9.44 -21.00 14.32
N THR A 20 9.08 -19.97 15.09
CA THR A 20 7.71 -19.47 15.13
C THR A 20 7.57 -18.28 14.18
N ASP A 21 6.56 -18.34 13.32
CA ASP A 21 6.09 -17.24 12.48
C ASP A 21 5.38 -16.17 13.34
N ARG A 22 6.01 -15.73 14.44
CA ARG A 22 5.41 -14.78 15.39
C ARG A 22 5.54 -13.35 14.90
N ASN A 23 6.59 -13.03 14.15
CA ASN A 23 6.73 -11.71 13.56
C ASN A 23 6.23 -11.69 12.11
N ARG A 24 4.94 -11.36 11.93
CA ARG A 24 4.28 -11.19 10.62
C ARG A 24 4.39 -9.77 10.04
N THR A 25 5.14 -8.89 10.71
CA THR A 25 5.26 -7.48 10.33
C THR A 25 6.49 -7.21 9.45
N SER A 26 7.42 -8.18 9.36
CA SER A 26 8.61 -8.06 8.53
C SER A 26 8.31 -8.27 7.04
N PRO A 27 8.86 -7.44 6.14
CA PRO A 27 8.74 -7.63 4.69
C PRO A 27 9.52 -8.83 4.15
N PHE A 28 10.59 -9.24 4.84
CA PHE A 28 11.47 -10.34 4.45
C PHE A 28 11.86 -11.14 5.69
N ALA A 29 11.33 -12.36 5.82
CA ALA A 29 11.49 -13.17 7.03
C ALA A 29 12.25 -14.47 6.74
N PHE A 30 13.19 -14.84 7.60
CA PHE A 30 13.81 -16.16 7.56
C PHE A 30 13.03 -17.12 8.46
N THR A 31 12.28 -18.06 7.86
CA THR A 31 11.41 -19.00 8.59
C THR A 31 12.05 -20.39 8.58
N GLY A 32 13.15 -20.53 9.31
CA GLY A 32 13.80 -21.81 9.59
C GLY A 32 14.70 -22.38 8.49
N ASN A 33 14.19 -22.58 7.27
CA ASN A 33 14.95 -23.12 6.13
C ASN A 33 14.70 -22.39 4.80
N LYS A 34 13.89 -21.33 4.81
CA LYS A 34 13.52 -20.54 3.64
C LYS A 34 13.39 -19.07 4.02
N PHE A 35 13.43 -18.21 3.01
CA PHE A 35 13.02 -16.83 3.14
C PHE A 35 11.58 -16.65 2.61
N GLU A 36 10.80 -15.83 3.30
CA GLU A 36 9.47 -15.42 2.91
C GLU A 36 9.48 -13.93 2.58
N PHE A 37 9.18 -13.60 1.32
CA PHE A 37 8.99 -12.23 0.87
C PHE A 37 7.51 -11.87 0.96
N ARG A 38 7.18 -10.95 1.86
CA ARG A 38 5.79 -10.66 2.29
C ARG A 38 5.23 -9.35 1.77
N MET A 39 6.02 -8.56 1.03
CA MET A 39 5.58 -7.28 0.47
C MET A 39 4.70 -7.41 -0.78
N LEU A 40 4.56 -8.62 -1.34
CA LEU A 40 3.86 -8.82 -2.60
C LEU A 40 2.34 -8.68 -2.41
N GLY A 41 1.72 -7.77 -3.16
CA GLY A 41 0.25 -7.66 -3.22
C GLY A 41 -0.39 -8.89 -3.87
N SER A 42 -1.60 -9.26 -3.42
CA SER A 42 -2.30 -10.48 -3.86
C SER A 42 -2.63 -10.54 -5.35
N THR A 43 -2.71 -9.38 -6.01
CA THR A 43 -3.03 -9.26 -7.44
C THR A 43 -1.78 -9.26 -8.34
N VAL A 44 -0.59 -9.22 -7.76
CA VAL A 44 0.66 -9.06 -8.52
C VAL A 44 1.20 -10.42 -8.98
N SER A 45 1.69 -10.47 -10.23
CA SER A 45 2.41 -11.65 -10.73
C SER A 45 3.68 -11.92 -9.94
N ILE A 46 3.85 -13.16 -9.48
CA ILE A 46 5.07 -13.62 -8.79
C ILE A 46 6.32 -13.58 -9.69
N GLY A 47 6.15 -13.51 -11.02
CA GLY A 47 7.27 -13.52 -11.96
C GLY A 47 8.18 -12.31 -11.81
N CYS A 48 7.60 -11.11 -11.66
CA CYS A 48 8.37 -9.86 -11.52
C CYS A 48 9.25 -9.83 -10.25
N PRO A 49 8.72 -10.04 -9.02
CA PRO A 49 9.56 -10.05 -7.83
C PRO A 49 10.57 -11.20 -7.85
N ASN A 50 10.23 -12.38 -8.38
CA ASN A 50 11.18 -13.49 -8.47
C ASN A 50 12.34 -13.18 -9.42
N MET A 51 12.07 -12.57 -10.59
CA MET A 51 13.11 -12.10 -11.51
C MET A 51 14.07 -11.14 -10.79
N ILE A 52 13.53 -10.16 -10.08
CA ILE A 52 14.33 -9.15 -9.36
C ILE A 52 15.15 -9.80 -8.24
N LEU A 53 14.51 -10.57 -7.36
CA LEU A 53 15.16 -11.23 -6.22
C LEU A 53 16.25 -12.21 -6.68
N ASN A 54 15.98 -13.04 -7.68
CA ASN A 54 16.97 -13.98 -8.20
C ASN A 54 18.15 -13.27 -8.85
N THR A 55 17.93 -12.14 -9.55
CA THR A 55 19.03 -11.35 -10.12
C THR A 55 19.90 -10.73 -9.02
N ILE A 56 19.29 -10.19 -7.96
CA ILE A 56 20.01 -9.63 -6.81
C ILE A 56 20.85 -10.71 -6.11
N VAL A 57 20.26 -11.90 -5.89
CA VAL A 57 20.97 -13.02 -5.27
C VAL A 57 22.12 -13.51 -6.16
N ALA A 58 21.90 -13.62 -7.47
CA ALA A 58 22.95 -13.98 -8.42
C ALA A 58 24.12 -12.99 -8.39
N ASP A 59 23.85 -11.68 -8.28
CA ASP A 59 24.90 -10.67 -8.17
C ASP A 59 25.75 -10.80 -6.91
N VAL A 60 25.11 -11.03 -5.78
CA VAL A 60 25.80 -11.24 -4.51
C VAL A 60 26.64 -12.52 -4.55
N LEU A 61 26.09 -13.62 -5.04
CA LEU A 61 26.81 -14.90 -5.13
C LEU A 61 27.99 -14.84 -6.10
N CYS A 62 27.84 -14.17 -7.24
CA CYS A 62 28.93 -13.94 -8.18
C CYS A 62 30.08 -13.14 -7.55
N LYS A 63 29.77 -12.04 -6.84
CA LYS A 63 30.79 -11.26 -6.12
C LYS A 63 31.52 -12.09 -5.06
N TYR A 64 30.81 -12.98 -4.37
CA TYR A 64 31.39 -13.86 -3.37
C TYR A 64 32.29 -14.92 -4.02
N ALA A 65 31.82 -15.56 -5.09
CA ALA A 65 32.61 -16.53 -5.86
C ALA A 65 33.89 -15.90 -6.43
N ASP A 66 33.79 -14.77 -7.13
CA ASP A 66 34.93 -14.06 -7.72
C ASP A 66 36.01 -13.70 -6.70
N ARG A 67 35.59 -13.38 -5.46
CA ARG A 67 36.49 -13.05 -4.36
C ARG A 67 37.17 -14.30 -3.79
N LEU A 68 36.41 -15.37 -3.58
CA LEU A 68 36.91 -16.62 -3.01
C LEU A 68 37.81 -17.41 -3.98
N GLU A 69 37.50 -17.40 -5.28
CA GLU A 69 38.32 -18.06 -6.31
C GLU A 69 39.73 -17.45 -6.43
N LYS A 70 39.88 -16.16 -6.10
CA LYS A 70 41.16 -15.45 -6.13
C LYS A 70 41.91 -15.55 -4.79
N ALA A 71 41.34 -16.20 -3.78
CA ALA A 71 41.90 -16.28 -2.45
C ALA A 71 43.11 -17.22 -2.40
N LYS A 72 44.22 -16.77 -1.80
CA LYS A 72 45.39 -17.64 -1.53
C LYS A 72 45.11 -18.65 -0.43
N ASN A 73 44.28 -18.28 0.54
CA ASN A 73 43.78 -19.14 1.61
C ASN A 73 42.26 -18.98 1.66
N PHE A 74 41.55 -20.02 1.23
CA PHE A 74 40.11 -20.02 1.11
C PHE A 74 39.41 -19.84 2.46
N ASP A 75 39.80 -20.63 3.49
CA ASP A 75 39.12 -20.63 4.79
C ASP A 75 39.24 -19.28 5.49
N TYR A 76 40.42 -18.67 5.44
CA TYR A 76 40.64 -17.33 5.98
C TYR A 76 39.79 -16.27 5.24
N GLU A 77 39.74 -16.33 3.91
CA GLU A 77 38.98 -15.36 3.12
C GLU A 77 37.46 -15.53 3.31
N LEU A 78 36.99 -16.77 3.49
CA LEU A 78 35.60 -17.09 3.79
C LEU A 78 35.16 -16.50 5.14
N GLU A 79 35.96 -16.71 6.19
CA GLU A 79 35.70 -16.13 7.52
C GLU A 79 35.63 -14.60 7.46
N HIS A 80 36.56 -13.99 6.71
CA HIS A 80 36.62 -12.55 6.50
C HIS A 80 35.43 -12.03 5.67
N LEU A 81 35.01 -12.77 4.64
CA LEU A 81 33.84 -12.45 3.82
C LEU A 81 32.57 -12.42 4.66
N ILE A 82 32.33 -13.45 5.49
CA ILE A 82 31.14 -13.54 6.35
C ILE A 82 31.09 -12.36 7.32
N ARG A 83 32.21 -12.04 7.98
CA ARG A 83 32.29 -10.90 8.91
C ARG A 83 32.00 -9.57 8.22
N HIS A 84 32.56 -9.35 7.03
CA HIS A 84 32.32 -8.13 6.26
C HIS A 84 30.88 -8.04 5.78
N ALA A 85 30.34 -9.11 5.21
CA ALA A 85 28.95 -9.15 4.76
C ALA A 85 27.98 -8.81 5.91
N TYR A 86 28.17 -9.40 7.09
CA TYR A 86 27.34 -9.05 8.24
C TYR A 86 27.54 -7.60 8.68
N ARG A 87 28.79 -7.12 8.82
CA ARG A 87 29.06 -5.74 9.24
C ARG A 87 28.42 -4.72 8.31
N ASP A 88 28.51 -4.94 7.01
CA ASP A 88 28.09 -3.98 5.98
C ASP A 88 26.56 -4.01 5.78
N HIS A 89 25.90 -5.13 6.10
CA HIS A 89 24.45 -5.31 5.92
C HIS A 89 23.64 -5.41 7.22
N LYS A 90 24.24 -5.47 8.42
CA LYS A 90 23.48 -5.61 9.68
C LYS A 90 22.42 -4.53 9.91
N ARG A 91 22.54 -3.36 9.26
CA ARG A 91 21.55 -2.28 9.33
C ARG A 91 20.15 -2.68 8.87
N ILE A 92 20.05 -3.65 7.95
CA ILE A 92 18.75 -4.17 7.44
C ILE A 92 18.16 -5.28 8.33
N VAL A 93 18.90 -5.76 9.35
CA VAL A 93 18.42 -6.81 10.25
C VAL A 93 17.63 -6.17 11.40
N PHE A 94 16.37 -6.57 11.54
CA PHE A 94 15.47 -6.11 12.58
C PHE A 94 14.55 -7.25 13.04
N ASN A 95 14.44 -7.43 14.35
CA ASN A 95 13.69 -8.52 14.98
C ASN A 95 12.50 -8.01 15.82
N GLY A 96 12.19 -6.72 15.77
CA GLY A 96 11.07 -6.11 16.50
C GLY A 96 9.80 -5.98 15.66
N ASP A 97 8.84 -5.24 16.18
CA ASP A 97 7.57 -4.95 15.50
C ASP A 97 7.76 -3.82 14.46
N GLY A 98 7.55 -4.18 13.19
CA GLY A 98 7.70 -3.31 12.02
C GLY A 98 6.57 -2.29 11.83
N TYR A 99 5.48 -2.38 12.58
CA TYR A 99 4.38 -1.40 12.49
C TYR A 99 4.48 -0.26 13.50
N THR A 100 5.47 -0.31 14.40
CA THR A 100 5.63 0.74 15.41
C THR A 100 6.19 2.03 14.81
N GLU A 101 5.71 3.18 15.28
CA GLU A 101 6.32 4.48 14.94
C GLU A 101 7.80 4.55 15.34
N GLY A 102 8.18 3.82 16.39
CA GLY A 102 9.56 3.66 16.82
C GLY A 102 10.44 3.06 15.72
N TRP A 103 9.95 2.00 15.06
CA TRP A 103 10.65 1.40 13.93
C TRP A 103 10.76 2.35 12.74
N VAL A 104 9.71 3.12 12.41
CA VAL A 104 9.76 4.09 11.30
C VAL A 104 10.90 5.09 11.49
N LYS A 105 11.02 5.68 12.69
CA LYS A 105 12.10 6.62 13.04
C LYS A 105 13.47 5.95 13.05
N GLU A 106 13.55 4.70 13.49
CA GLU A 106 14.80 3.94 13.51
C GLU A 106 15.27 3.55 12.10
N ALA A 107 14.35 3.10 11.25
CA ALA A 107 14.60 2.74 9.86
C ALA A 107 15.16 3.94 9.09
N GLU A 108 14.61 5.13 9.29
CA GLU A 108 15.11 6.37 8.71
C GLU A 108 16.55 6.67 9.17
N LYS A 109 16.84 6.57 10.48
CA LYS A 109 18.21 6.72 11.02
C LYS A 109 19.19 5.69 10.44
N ARG A 110 18.72 4.49 10.11
CA ARG A 110 19.50 3.41 9.48
C ARG A 110 19.67 3.63 7.97
N GLY A 111 19.05 4.65 7.38
CA GLY A 111 19.06 4.93 5.95
C GLY A 111 18.22 3.96 5.13
N LEU A 112 17.22 3.33 5.75
CA LEU A 112 16.27 2.45 5.06
C LEU A 112 15.15 3.30 4.45
N LEU A 113 14.81 3.01 3.20
CA LEU A 113 13.76 3.72 2.49
C LEU A 113 12.39 3.32 3.03
N ASN A 114 11.53 4.32 3.24
CA ASN A 114 10.11 4.15 3.50
C ASN A 114 9.34 4.96 2.45
N LEU A 115 8.84 4.28 1.42
CA LEU A 115 8.18 4.90 0.29
C LEU A 115 6.69 4.57 0.38
N ALA A 116 5.89 5.55 0.77
CA ALA A 116 4.49 5.33 1.12
C ALA A 116 3.60 5.12 -0.12
N THR A 117 3.92 5.78 -1.22
CA THR A 117 3.09 5.75 -2.42
C THR A 117 3.78 5.09 -3.60
N THR A 118 2.99 4.56 -4.54
CA THR A 118 3.50 4.09 -5.84
C THR A 118 4.31 5.18 -6.55
N ALA A 119 3.86 6.44 -6.46
CA ALA A 119 4.56 7.58 -7.05
C ALA A 119 5.95 7.85 -6.43
N ASP A 120 6.17 7.47 -5.16
CA ASP A 120 7.49 7.55 -4.50
C ASP A 120 8.41 6.40 -4.95
N CYS A 121 7.83 5.22 -5.20
CA CYS A 121 8.56 4.01 -5.58
C CYS A 121 9.05 4.04 -7.03
N MET A 122 8.20 4.47 -7.97
CA MET A 122 8.44 4.30 -9.40
C MET A 122 9.73 4.96 -9.92
N PRO A 123 10.11 6.17 -9.49
CA PRO A 123 11.39 6.77 -9.90
C PRO A 123 12.61 5.92 -9.53
N LEU A 124 12.55 5.16 -8.43
CA LEU A 124 13.65 4.31 -8.00
C LEU A 124 13.84 3.08 -8.89
N TYR A 125 12.81 2.66 -9.62
CA TYR A 125 12.89 1.52 -10.54
C TYR A 125 13.94 1.76 -11.63
N LYS A 126 14.05 3.01 -12.10
CA LYS A 126 14.98 3.46 -13.15
C LYS A 126 16.35 3.89 -12.63
N LYS A 127 16.67 3.66 -11.35
CA LYS A 127 18.00 4.01 -10.82
C LYS A 127 19.11 3.28 -11.59
N GLU A 128 20.21 3.99 -11.80
CA GLU A 128 21.34 3.51 -12.58
C GLU A 128 21.95 2.21 -12.00
N GLU A 129 21.94 2.06 -10.67
CA GLU A 129 22.39 0.82 -10.01
C GLU A 129 21.52 -0.39 -10.34
N ASN A 130 20.20 -0.18 -10.45
CA ASN A 130 19.24 -1.23 -10.78
C ASN A 130 19.35 -1.62 -12.27
N ILE A 131 19.50 -0.62 -13.16
CA ILE A 131 19.68 -0.86 -14.59
C ILE A 131 20.96 -1.68 -14.83
N LYS A 132 22.09 -1.26 -14.24
CA LYS A 132 23.37 -1.96 -14.36
C LYS A 132 23.30 -3.39 -13.84
N LEU A 133 22.57 -3.64 -12.76
CA LEU A 133 22.35 -4.97 -12.22
C LEU A 133 21.69 -5.88 -13.28
N PHE A 134 20.60 -5.44 -13.90
CA PHE A 134 19.92 -6.25 -14.91
C PHE A 134 20.75 -6.43 -16.18
N GLU A 135 21.43 -5.38 -16.65
CA GLU A 135 22.27 -5.43 -17.85
C GLU A 135 23.46 -6.38 -17.68
N LYS A 136 24.10 -6.37 -16.49
CA LYS A 136 25.23 -7.27 -16.17
C LYS A 136 24.87 -8.74 -16.35
N TYR A 137 23.65 -9.14 -16.00
CA TYR A 137 23.19 -10.52 -16.08
C TYR A 137 22.40 -10.85 -17.34
N GLY A 138 22.24 -9.88 -18.26
CA GLY A 138 21.44 -10.05 -19.48
C GLY A 138 19.96 -10.33 -19.19
N VAL A 139 19.44 -9.87 -18.05
CA VAL A 139 18.05 -10.12 -17.63
C VAL A 139 17.10 -9.09 -18.24
N LEU A 140 17.49 -7.81 -18.21
CA LEU A 140 16.80 -6.71 -18.88
C LEU A 140 17.83 -5.69 -19.35
N SER A 141 17.56 -5.05 -20.49
CA SER A 141 18.24 -3.87 -20.98
C SER A 141 17.71 -2.59 -20.32
N ARG A 142 18.45 -1.48 -20.39
CA ARG A 142 17.96 -0.15 -19.98
C ARG A 142 16.61 0.20 -20.58
N MET A 143 16.44 -0.06 -21.88
CA MET A 143 15.18 0.23 -22.58
C MET A 143 14.03 -0.54 -21.95
N GLU A 144 14.20 -1.84 -21.69
CA GLU A 144 13.19 -2.66 -21.05
C GLU A 144 12.88 -2.22 -19.62
N VAL A 145 13.88 -1.82 -18.82
CA VAL A 145 13.65 -1.29 -17.47
C VAL A 145 12.83 0.00 -17.50
N CYS A 146 13.16 0.93 -18.40
CA CYS A 146 12.42 2.18 -18.56
C CYS A 146 10.99 1.93 -19.05
N SER A 147 10.80 1.12 -20.11
CA SER A 147 9.48 0.77 -20.62
C SER A 147 8.61 0.10 -19.56
N ARG A 148 9.18 -0.81 -18.75
CA ARG A 148 8.45 -1.45 -17.66
C ARG A 148 8.01 -0.44 -16.60
N CYS A 149 8.88 0.51 -16.22
CA CYS A 149 8.53 1.57 -15.28
C CYS A 149 7.37 2.43 -15.80
N GLU A 150 7.45 2.86 -17.07
CA GLU A 150 6.39 3.63 -17.72
C GLU A 150 5.06 2.88 -17.75
N ILE A 151 5.06 1.61 -18.17
CA ILE A 151 3.84 0.78 -18.21
C ILE A 151 3.22 0.64 -16.80
N GLN A 152 4.03 0.46 -15.75
CA GLN A 152 3.50 0.36 -14.39
C GLN A 152 2.87 1.67 -13.92
N MET A 153 3.50 2.82 -14.21
CA MET A 153 2.93 4.13 -13.90
C MET A 153 1.65 4.39 -14.70
N GLU A 154 1.62 4.05 -15.99
CA GLU A 154 0.41 4.17 -16.81
C GLU A 154 -0.75 3.33 -16.26
N ASN A 155 -0.48 2.08 -15.88
CA ASN A 155 -1.49 1.19 -15.32
C ASN A 155 -2.02 1.75 -14.00
N TYR A 156 -1.13 2.26 -13.14
CA TYR A 156 -1.51 2.94 -11.90
C TYR A 156 -2.41 4.15 -12.18
N ASN A 157 -2.00 5.05 -13.08
CA ASN A 157 -2.77 6.24 -13.43
C ASN A 157 -4.17 5.87 -13.95
N LYS A 158 -4.24 4.92 -14.89
CA LYS A 158 -5.51 4.43 -15.46
C LYS A 158 -6.41 3.82 -14.39
N GLN A 159 -5.86 3.01 -13.48
CA GLN A 159 -6.62 2.42 -12.39
C GLN A 159 -7.22 3.51 -11.49
N GLN A 160 -6.41 4.48 -11.06
CA GLN A 160 -6.85 5.59 -10.21
C GLN A 160 -7.92 6.45 -10.91
N HIS A 161 -7.75 6.71 -12.20
CA HIS A 161 -8.74 7.42 -13.01
C HIS A 161 -10.08 6.70 -13.07
N ILE A 162 -10.07 5.39 -13.34
CA ILE A 162 -11.28 4.57 -13.40
C ILE A 162 -11.97 4.54 -12.03
N GLU A 163 -11.21 4.38 -10.94
CA GLU A 163 -11.76 4.39 -9.58
C GLU A 163 -12.42 5.73 -9.23
N ALA A 164 -11.79 6.86 -9.62
CA ALA A 164 -12.35 8.20 -9.43
C ALA A 164 -13.65 8.40 -10.22
N LEU A 165 -13.67 8.06 -11.51
CA LEU A 165 -14.88 8.13 -12.34
C LEU A 165 -15.99 7.22 -11.81
N THR A 166 -15.63 6.02 -11.32
CA THR A 166 -16.59 5.10 -10.71
C THR A 166 -17.20 5.72 -9.46
N MET A 167 -16.39 6.34 -8.60
CA MET A 167 -16.87 7.04 -7.41
C MET A 167 -17.82 8.19 -7.77
N GLU A 168 -17.49 9.00 -8.79
CA GLU A 168 -18.37 10.06 -9.27
C GLU A 168 -19.74 9.51 -9.71
N ASP A 169 -19.73 8.43 -10.50
CA ASP A 169 -20.93 7.78 -11.00
C ASP A 169 -21.81 7.24 -9.86
N MET A 170 -21.18 6.54 -8.90
CA MET A 170 -21.83 6.00 -7.71
C MET A 170 -22.50 7.11 -6.89
N ILE A 171 -21.79 8.20 -6.63
CA ILE A 171 -22.33 9.32 -5.86
C ILE A 171 -23.50 9.97 -6.62
N GLN A 172 -23.30 10.29 -7.89
CA GLN A 172 -24.25 11.08 -8.66
C GLN A 172 -25.53 10.29 -9.00
N LYS A 173 -25.41 9.01 -9.34
CA LYS A 173 -26.53 8.19 -9.81
C LYS A 173 -27.21 7.37 -8.71
N GLN A 174 -26.54 7.09 -7.60
CA GLN A 174 -27.08 6.21 -6.56
C GLN A 174 -27.20 6.94 -5.22
N ILE A 175 -26.10 7.49 -4.69
CA ILE A 175 -26.11 8.09 -3.33
C ILE A 175 -26.98 9.34 -3.27
N PHE A 176 -26.85 10.27 -4.22
CA PHE A 176 -27.68 11.47 -4.22
C PHE A 176 -29.18 11.18 -4.36
N PRO A 177 -29.64 10.35 -5.33
CA PRO A 177 -31.05 10.00 -5.40
C PRO A 177 -31.58 9.31 -4.14
N ALA A 178 -30.81 8.41 -3.53
CA ALA A 178 -31.19 7.73 -2.29
C ALA A 178 -31.40 8.72 -1.14
N MET A 179 -30.42 9.59 -0.92
CA MET A 179 -30.48 10.62 0.12
C MET A 179 -31.61 11.62 -0.14
N CYS A 180 -31.81 12.11 -1.37
CA CYS A 180 -32.91 13.01 -1.72
C CYS A 180 -34.28 12.36 -1.50
N SER A 181 -34.42 11.08 -1.83
CA SER A 181 -35.66 10.32 -1.61
C SER A 181 -35.96 10.15 -0.12
N TYR A 182 -34.94 9.88 0.69
CA TYR A 182 -35.10 9.77 2.13
C TYR A 182 -35.41 11.12 2.79
N MET A 183 -34.72 12.20 2.40
CA MET A 183 -35.02 13.56 2.86
C MET A 183 -36.44 14.00 2.48
N LYS A 184 -36.93 13.62 1.30
CA LYS A 184 -38.31 13.87 0.88
C LYS A 184 -39.30 13.18 1.82
N MET A 185 -39.10 11.90 2.12
CA MET A 185 -39.94 11.16 3.06
C MET A 185 -39.97 11.82 4.44
N LEU A 186 -38.82 12.20 4.99
CA LEU A 186 -38.75 12.93 6.26
C LEU A 186 -39.50 14.26 6.22
N SER A 187 -39.39 15.00 5.12
CA SER A 187 -40.07 16.29 4.94
C SER A 187 -41.59 16.15 4.86
N GLU A 188 -42.08 15.10 4.20
CA GLU A 188 -43.50 14.76 4.12
C GLU A 188 -44.04 14.38 5.51
N GLU A 189 -43.32 13.54 6.26
CA GLU A 189 -43.68 13.15 7.62
C GLU A 189 -43.77 14.36 8.57
N ILE A 190 -42.77 15.26 8.55
CA ILE A 190 -42.80 16.50 9.34
C ILE A 190 -44.01 17.36 8.96
N SER A 191 -44.35 17.45 7.67
CA SER A 191 -45.47 18.23 7.19
C SER A 191 -46.82 17.67 7.67
N LEU A 192 -46.98 16.35 7.64
CA LEU A 192 -48.17 15.66 8.13
C LEU A 192 -48.33 15.83 9.65
N LYS A 193 -47.26 15.64 10.43
CA LYS A 193 -47.28 15.85 11.88
C LYS A 193 -47.69 17.28 12.25
N LYS A 194 -47.18 18.29 11.53
CA LYS A 194 -47.56 19.70 11.71
C LYS A 194 -49.03 19.98 11.40
N GLN A 195 -49.62 19.27 10.44
CA GLN A 195 -51.04 19.44 10.07
C GLN A 195 -51.98 18.85 11.12
N ILE A 196 -51.59 17.78 11.80
CA ILE A 196 -52.43 17.11 12.82
C ILE A 196 -52.58 17.97 14.09
N GLY A 197 -51.53 18.71 14.50
CA GLY A 197 -51.61 19.68 15.60
C GLY A 197 -50.50 19.56 16.66
N ALA A 198 -50.60 20.39 17.71
CA ALA A 198 -49.50 20.78 18.61
C ALA A 198 -49.00 19.71 19.63
N GLU A 199 -49.54 18.50 19.63
CA GLU A 199 -49.15 17.44 20.59
C GLU A 199 -48.18 16.39 20.01
N ILE A 200 -47.90 16.41 18.70
CA ILE A 200 -46.99 15.45 18.07
C ILE A 200 -45.61 16.09 17.86
N SER A 201 -44.60 15.56 18.56
CA SER A 201 -43.21 15.97 18.33
C SER A 201 -42.66 15.43 16.99
N TYR A 202 -41.92 16.28 16.31
CA TYR A 202 -41.20 15.99 15.05
C TYR A 202 -39.70 16.36 15.14
N GLU A 203 -39.18 16.55 16.36
CA GLU A 203 -37.82 17.01 16.61
C GLU A 203 -36.76 16.06 16.04
N VAL A 204 -37.03 14.75 16.08
CA VAL A 204 -36.12 13.71 15.59
C VAL A 204 -35.97 13.81 14.07
N GLU A 205 -37.08 13.85 13.34
CA GLU A 205 -37.10 13.95 11.88
C GLU A 205 -36.49 15.26 11.42
N GLU A 206 -36.80 16.38 12.10
CA GLU A 206 -36.24 17.68 11.76
C GLU A 206 -34.72 17.71 11.97
N THR A 207 -34.22 17.15 13.07
CA THR A 207 -32.79 17.09 13.36
C THR A 207 -32.06 16.23 12.31
N LEU A 208 -32.63 15.08 11.97
CA LEU A 208 -32.07 14.19 10.96
C LEU A 208 -32.06 14.84 9.57
N LEU A 209 -33.16 15.49 9.19
CA LEU A 209 -33.28 16.21 7.91
C LEU A 209 -32.27 17.35 7.81
N LYS A 210 -32.09 18.15 8.87
CA LYS A 210 -31.07 19.23 8.91
C LYS A 210 -29.67 18.67 8.74
N LYS A 211 -29.34 17.56 9.41
CA LYS A 211 -28.03 16.91 9.30
C LYS A 211 -27.78 16.38 7.88
N LEU A 212 -28.73 15.66 7.31
CA LEU A 212 -28.67 15.16 5.93
C LEU A 212 -28.59 16.29 4.91
N SER A 213 -29.33 17.38 5.11
CA SER A 213 -29.27 18.56 4.25
C SER A 213 -27.90 19.27 4.31
N SER A 214 -27.25 19.32 5.48
CA SER A 214 -25.88 19.85 5.56
C SER A 214 -24.87 18.93 4.87
N LEU A 215 -24.99 17.62 5.06
CA LEU A 215 -24.11 16.64 4.44
C LEU A 215 -24.31 16.54 2.92
N SER A 216 -25.53 16.72 2.42
CA SER A 216 -25.82 16.72 0.97
C SER A 216 -25.08 17.83 0.25
N VAL A 217 -25.08 19.03 0.82
CA VAL A 217 -24.36 20.20 0.29
C VAL A 217 -22.85 19.95 0.34
N LYS A 218 -22.34 19.40 1.45
CA LYS A 218 -20.92 19.03 1.56
C LYS A 218 -20.52 18.00 0.50
N LEU A 219 -21.28 16.92 0.35
CA LEU A 219 -21.00 15.87 -0.63
C LEU A 219 -21.04 16.42 -2.06
N PHE A 220 -21.98 17.33 -2.36
CA PHE A 220 -22.02 18.04 -3.63
C PHE A 220 -20.74 18.83 -3.89
N HIS A 221 -20.26 19.61 -2.92
CA HIS A 221 -19.02 20.37 -3.09
C HIS A 221 -17.78 19.47 -3.24
N GLU A 222 -17.68 18.39 -2.46
CA GLU A 222 -16.56 17.44 -2.60
C GLU A 222 -16.61 16.68 -3.93
N LEU A 223 -17.80 16.33 -4.43
CA LEU A 223 -17.96 15.73 -5.76
C LEU A 223 -17.53 16.70 -6.87
N GLU A 224 -17.92 17.97 -6.79
CA GLU A 224 -17.51 18.98 -7.77
C GLU A 224 -15.99 19.24 -7.71
N ALA A 225 -15.38 19.13 -6.53
CA ALA A 225 -13.92 19.15 -6.39
C ALA A 225 -13.26 17.90 -7.00
N LEU A 226 -13.85 16.71 -6.82
CA LEU A 226 -13.39 15.46 -7.44
C LEU A 226 -13.43 15.54 -8.97
N LYS A 227 -14.54 16.01 -9.55
CA LYS A 227 -14.68 16.23 -11.00
C LYS A 227 -13.63 17.17 -11.56
N LYS A 228 -13.30 18.23 -10.82
CA LYS A 228 -12.21 19.15 -11.18
C LYS A 228 -10.85 18.47 -11.10
N ALA A 229 -10.61 17.64 -10.08
CA ALA A 229 -9.37 16.88 -9.94
C ALA A 229 -9.18 15.91 -11.12
N VAL A 230 -10.22 15.15 -11.49
CA VAL A 230 -10.24 14.23 -12.64
C VAL A 230 -10.01 14.98 -13.95
N SER A 231 -10.69 16.11 -14.16
CA SER A 231 -10.46 16.97 -15.33
C SER A 231 -9.06 17.58 -15.38
N GLY A 232 -8.43 17.79 -14.22
CA GLY A 232 -7.07 18.30 -14.10
C GLY A 232 -6.01 17.28 -14.55
N GLU A 233 -6.24 15.99 -14.29
CA GLU A 233 -5.36 14.89 -14.73
C GLU A 233 -5.22 14.85 -16.25
N GLN A 234 -6.31 15.06 -17.00
CA GLN A 234 -6.31 15.02 -18.47
C GLN A 234 -5.38 16.05 -19.12
N LYS A 235 -4.95 17.07 -18.38
CA LYS A 235 -4.02 18.11 -18.85
C LYS A 235 -2.56 17.72 -18.68
N ILE A 236 -2.27 16.62 -17.99
CA ILE A 236 -0.91 16.16 -17.68
C ILE A 236 -0.53 15.06 -18.66
N THR A 237 0.42 15.36 -19.55
CA THR A 237 0.90 14.42 -20.56
C THR A 237 2.07 13.55 -20.08
N ASP A 238 2.83 14.04 -19.11
CA ASP A 238 3.96 13.32 -18.54
C ASP A 238 3.49 12.28 -17.53
N VAL A 239 3.84 11.01 -17.77
CA VAL A 239 3.35 9.86 -17.00
C VAL A 239 3.78 9.92 -15.53
N GLU A 240 4.98 10.41 -15.25
CA GLU A 240 5.55 10.48 -13.90
C GLU A 240 4.90 11.61 -13.10
N LYS A 241 4.72 12.79 -13.72
CA LYS A 241 3.94 13.89 -13.12
C LYS A 241 2.48 13.51 -12.90
N LEU A 242 1.90 12.73 -13.82
CA LEU A 242 0.54 12.25 -13.66
C LEU A 242 0.44 11.28 -12.47
N CYS A 243 1.39 10.36 -12.33
CA CYS A 243 1.47 9.45 -11.18
C CYS A 243 1.53 10.20 -9.85
N ARG A 244 2.34 11.26 -9.78
CA ARG A 244 2.41 12.16 -8.62
C ARG A 244 1.09 12.89 -8.37
N TYR A 245 0.45 13.41 -9.42
CA TYR A 245 -0.84 14.08 -9.31
C TYR A 245 -1.95 13.14 -8.82
N CYS A 246 -1.99 11.91 -9.32
CA CYS A 246 -2.93 10.90 -8.83
C CYS A 246 -2.73 10.62 -7.33
N ALA A 247 -1.49 10.53 -6.86
CA ALA A 247 -1.17 10.29 -5.45
C ALA A 247 -1.52 11.48 -4.55
N ASP A 248 -1.11 12.69 -4.92
CA ASP A 248 -1.16 13.86 -4.04
C ASP A 248 -2.50 14.61 -4.10
N VAL A 249 -3.20 14.53 -5.23
CA VAL A 249 -4.43 15.32 -5.49
C VAL A 249 -5.64 14.42 -5.63
N LEU A 250 -5.61 13.47 -6.57
CA LEU A 250 -6.79 12.67 -6.90
C LEU A 250 -7.22 11.77 -5.75
N LEU A 251 -6.29 10.96 -5.22
CA LEU A 251 -6.54 10.06 -4.09
C LEU A 251 -6.99 10.81 -2.83
N VAL A 252 -6.35 11.95 -2.54
CA VAL A 252 -6.72 12.79 -1.39
C VAL A 252 -8.15 13.32 -1.55
N GLN A 253 -8.54 13.72 -2.76
CA GLN A 253 -9.90 14.20 -3.02
C GLN A 253 -10.93 13.07 -2.99
N MET A 254 -10.58 11.87 -3.49
CA MET A 254 -11.44 10.68 -3.37
C MET A 254 -11.71 10.34 -1.90
N GLU A 255 -10.68 10.38 -1.04
CA GLU A 255 -10.84 10.09 0.40
C GLU A 255 -11.74 11.12 1.09
N LYS A 256 -11.56 12.41 0.79
CA LYS A 256 -12.45 13.47 1.32
C LYS A 256 -13.91 13.26 0.91
N THR A 257 -14.13 12.91 -0.36
CA THR A 257 -15.47 12.69 -0.91
C THR A 257 -16.11 11.47 -0.25
N ARG A 258 -15.36 10.37 -0.15
CA ARG A 258 -15.77 9.16 0.57
C ARG A 258 -16.12 9.43 2.03
N ALA A 259 -15.30 10.18 2.75
CA ALA A 259 -15.54 10.46 4.17
C ALA A 259 -16.88 11.18 4.43
N VAL A 260 -17.41 11.94 3.47
CA VAL A 260 -18.75 12.53 3.58
C VAL A 260 -19.84 11.49 3.28
N ALA A 261 -19.64 10.64 2.28
CA ALA A 261 -20.57 9.55 1.97
C ALA A 261 -20.71 8.56 3.15
N ASP A 262 -19.60 8.20 3.79
CA ASP A 262 -19.56 7.32 4.96
C ASP A 262 -20.31 7.93 6.17
N GLN A 263 -20.37 9.26 6.28
CA GLN A 263 -21.19 9.95 7.29
C GLN A 263 -22.69 9.95 6.98
N ILE A 264 -23.05 9.83 5.70
CA ILE A 264 -24.46 9.80 5.24
C ILE A 264 -25.03 8.39 5.39
N GLU A 265 -24.26 7.35 5.08
CA GLU A 265 -24.68 5.95 5.12
C GLU A 265 -25.51 5.58 6.38
N PRO A 266 -25.04 5.81 7.62
CA PRO A 266 -25.79 5.41 8.82
C PRO A 266 -27.03 6.27 9.10
N LEU A 267 -27.21 7.39 8.39
CA LEU A 267 -28.34 8.31 8.56
C LEU A 267 -29.49 8.02 7.60
N VAL A 268 -29.25 7.24 6.55
CA VAL A 268 -30.25 6.88 5.55
C VAL A 268 -30.78 5.48 5.86
N GLY A 269 -32.11 5.32 5.83
CA GLY A 269 -32.71 4.01 6.09
C GLY A 269 -32.26 2.94 5.09
N LYS A 270 -32.05 1.69 5.55
CA LYS A 270 -31.55 0.56 4.73
C LYS A 270 -32.31 0.36 3.42
N THR A 271 -33.63 0.55 3.41
CA THR A 271 -34.48 0.41 2.21
C THR A 271 -34.17 1.45 1.13
N TYR A 272 -33.62 2.61 1.50
CA TYR A 272 -33.25 3.68 0.57
C TYR A 272 -31.79 3.60 0.16
N TRP A 273 -30.91 3.07 1.02
CA TRP A 273 -29.49 3.01 0.73
C TRP A 273 -29.21 1.98 -0.38
N PRO A 274 -28.51 2.37 -1.47
CA PRO A 274 -28.41 1.56 -2.67
C PRO A 274 -27.31 0.49 -2.61
N TYR A 275 -26.46 0.51 -1.57
CA TYR A 275 -25.30 -0.37 -1.45
C TYR A 275 -25.42 -1.29 -0.23
N PRO A 276 -24.88 -2.52 -0.30
CA PRO A 276 -24.72 -3.35 0.88
C PRO A 276 -23.75 -2.65 1.85
N CYS A 277 -24.08 -2.66 3.15
CA CYS A 277 -23.14 -2.13 4.15
C CYS A 277 -21.95 -3.09 4.32
N TYR A 278 -20.89 -2.65 4.99
CA TYR A 278 -19.76 -3.54 5.31
C TYR A 278 -20.18 -4.78 6.10
N GLY A 279 -21.20 -4.67 6.96
CA GLY A 279 -21.77 -5.80 7.67
C GLY A 279 -22.40 -6.83 6.74
N ASP A 280 -23.14 -6.35 5.72
CA ASP A 280 -23.70 -7.22 4.68
C ASP A 280 -22.53 -7.87 3.90
N LEU A 281 -21.57 -7.09 3.38
CA LEU A 281 -20.46 -7.64 2.58
C LEU A 281 -19.57 -8.66 3.31
N LEU A 282 -19.32 -8.47 4.60
CA LEU A 282 -18.37 -9.30 5.37
C LEU A 282 -19.03 -10.47 6.09
N PHE A 283 -20.31 -10.33 6.47
CA PHE A 283 -21.00 -11.30 7.33
C PHE A 283 -22.33 -11.80 6.74
N SER A 284 -22.77 -11.32 5.57
CA SER A 284 -23.86 -11.99 4.85
C SER A 284 -23.33 -13.31 4.28
N VAL A 285 -23.20 -14.30 5.16
CA VAL A 285 -23.22 -15.70 4.79
C VAL A 285 -24.69 -16.00 4.53
N ASN A 286 -25.08 -15.96 3.25
CA ASN A 286 -26.25 -16.70 2.80
C ASN A 286 -25.89 -18.18 2.73
#